data_AF-A0A2E1MPP1-F1
#
_entry.id   AF-A0A2E1MPP1-F1
#
_cell.length_a   1.000
_cell.length_b   1.000
_cell.length_c   1.000
_cell.angle_alpha   90.00
_cell.angle_beta   90.00
_cell.angle_gamma   90.00
#
_symmetry.space_group_name_H-M   'P 1'
#
loop_
_entity.id
_entity.type
_entity.pdbx_description
1 polymer ?
#
loop_
_entity_poly.entity_id
_entity_poly.type
_entity_poly.pdbx_seq_one_letter_code
_entity_poly.pdbx_strand_id
1 'polypeptide(L)'
;MFNQDIKKYMMFTHVFFLALFFIKFLNILQDRIDILLFIFWITPLLTFYYFINQLVVRSYQWFCFFLIIYFLFSSLRVFGTNSYWLDILEIVCISSLFIHIMYGPRAIKNMN
;
A
#
# COMPACT_ATOMS: atom_id res chain seq x y z
N MET A 1 20.80 10.57 16.01
CA MET A 1 19.40 11.04 15.97
C MET A 1 18.73 10.71 14.64
N PHE A 2 19.29 11.12 13.49
CA PHE A 2 18.81 10.78 12.13
C PHE A 2 18.44 9.31 11.86
N ASN A 3 19.27 8.37 12.33
CA ASN A 3 19.09 6.94 12.06
C ASN A 3 17.84 6.35 12.75
N GLN A 4 17.31 6.99 13.80
CA GLN A 4 16.10 6.52 14.48
C GLN A 4 14.83 6.92 13.72
N ASP A 5 14.80 8.09 13.09
CA ASP A 5 13.63 8.58 12.35
C ASP A 5 13.44 7.81 11.05
N ILE A 6 14.53 7.44 10.36
CA ILE A 6 14.50 6.53 9.20
C ILE A 6 13.94 5.17 9.61
N LYS A 7 14.45 4.58 10.70
CA LYS A 7 13.98 3.27 11.17
C LYS A 7 12.50 3.29 11.53
N LYS A 8 12.01 4.35 12.18
CA LYS A 8 10.59 4.52 12.48
C LYS A 8 9.76 4.63 11.20
N TYR A 9 10.16 5.47 10.26
CA TYR A 9 9.48 5.62 8.97
C TYR A 9 9.38 4.27 8.24
N MET A 10 10.49 3.55 8.15
CA MET A 10 10.56 2.22 7.54
C MET A 10 9.68 1.20 8.27
N MET A 11 9.68 1.21 9.60
CA MET A 11 8.79 0.36 10.39
C MET A 11 7.32 0.61 10.07
N PHE A 12 6.88 1.87 9.98
CA PHE A 12 5.51 2.20 9.56
C PHE A 12 5.23 1.73 8.14
N THR A 13 6.17 1.89 7.20
CA THR A 13 6.03 1.38 5.84
C THR A 13 5.82 -0.14 5.84
N HIS A 14 6.62 -0.90 6.58
CA HIS A 14 6.46 -2.35 6.69
C HIS A 14 5.10 -2.73 7.27
N VAL A 15 4.64 -2.04 8.32
CA VAL A 15 3.32 -2.28 8.93
C VAL A 15 2.19 -2.04 7.93
N PHE A 16 2.23 -0.95 7.16
CA PHE A 16 1.20 -0.67 6.17
C PHE A 16 1.17 -1.71 5.03
N PHE A 17 2.35 -2.10 4.52
CA PHE A 17 2.42 -3.14 3.49
C PHE A 17 1.90 -4.49 4.02
N LEU A 18 2.29 -4.87 5.23
CA LEU A 18 1.84 -6.12 5.85
C LEU A 18 0.32 -6.11 6.09
N ALA A 19 -0.23 -4.98 6.56
CA ALA A 19 -1.66 -4.82 6.71
C ALA A 19 -2.40 -4.98 5.37
N LEU A 20 -1.90 -4.35 4.30
CA LEU A 20 -2.52 -4.41 2.98
C LEU A 20 -2.44 -5.82 2.37
N PHE A 21 -1.31 -6.52 2.53
CA PHE A 21 -1.19 -7.92 2.15
C PHE A 21 -2.13 -8.82 2.95
N PHE A 22 -2.25 -8.59 4.25
CA PHE A 22 -3.14 -9.36 5.11
C PHE A 22 -4.60 -9.20 4.71
N ILE A 23 -5.05 -7.97 4.43
CA ILE A 23 -6.42 -7.70 3.95
C ILE A 23 -6.68 -8.43 2.62
N LYS A 24 -5.74 -8.35 1.67
CA LYS A 24 -5.88 -9.08 0.40
C LYS A 24 -5.91 -10.60 0.59
N PHE A 25 -5.12 -11.12 1.52
CA PHE A 25 -5.13 -12.54 1.84
C PHE A 25 -6.46 -12.98 2.44
N LEU A 26 -7.04 -12.20 3.37
CA LEU A 26 -8.39 -12.45 3.89
C LEU A 26 -9.46 -12.44 2.80
N ASN A 27 -9.33 -11.56 1.80
CA ASN A 27 -10.25 -11.53 0.66
C ASN A 27 -10.19 -12.81 -0.20
N ILE A 28 -9.03 -13.49 -0.31
CA ILE A 28 -8.97 -14.81 -0.96
C ILE A 28 -9.65 -15.86 -0.10
N LEU A 29 -9.38 -15.89 1.21
CA LEU A 29 -9.96 -16.90 2.12
C LEU A 29 -11.50 -16.86 2.16
N GLN A 30 -12.10 -15.72 1.79
CA GLN A 30 -13.54 -15.54 1.69
C GLN A 30 -14.07 -15.71 0.26
N ASP A 31 -13.25 -16.21 -0.67
CA ASP A 31 -13.55 -16.39 -2.09
C ASP A 31 -14.08 -15.11 -2.78
N ARG A 32 -13.67 -13.93 -2.28
CA ARG A 32 -14.08 -12.62 -2.83
C ARG A 32 -13.20 -12.19 -3.99
N ILE A 33 -11.99 -12.73 -4.11
CA ILE A 33 -11.02 -12.42 -5.15
C ILE A 33 -10.41 -13.73 -5.65
N ASP A 34 -10.41 -13.92 -6.96
CA ASP A 34 -9.71 -15.06 -7.58
C ASP A 34 -8.22 -15.03 -7.28
N ILE A 35 -7.63 -16.21 -7.09
CA ILE A 35 -6.19 -16.38 -6.85
C ILE A 35 -5.34 -15.71 -7.94
N LEU A 36 -5.77 -15.77 -9.21
CA LEU A 36 -5.05 -15.15 -10.32
C LEU A 36 -5.05 -13.62 -10.22
N LEU A 37 -6.20 -13.02 -9.87
CA LEU A 37 -6.32 -11.58 -9.61
C LEU A 37 -5.50 -11.17 -8.39
N PHE A 38 -5.46 -11.98 -7.35
CA PHE A 38 -4.62 -11.72 -6.19
C PHE A 38 -3.12 -11.68 -6.56
N ILE A 39 -2.62 -12.69 -7.29
CA ILE A 39 -1.22 -12.73 -7.73
C ILE A 39 -0.88 -11.52 -8.60
N PHE A 40 -1.78 -11.20 -9.55
CA PHE A 40 -1.62 -10.02 -10.40
C PHE A 40 -1.45 -8.73 -9.58
N TRP A 41 -2.24 -8.56 -8.51
CA TRP A 41 -2.18 -7.38 -7.66
C TRP A 41 -1.01 -7.38 -6.67
N ILE A 42 -0.60 -8.54 -6.15
CA ILE A 42 0.53 -8.64 -5.22
C ILE A 42 1.88 -8.37 -5.89
N THR A 43 2.03 -8.79 -7.15
CA THR A 43 3.29 -8.66 -7.89
C THR A 43 3.82 -7.21 -7.94
N PRO A 44 3.04 -6.20 -8.39
CA PRO A 44 3.48 -4.81 -8.36
C PRO A 44 3.67 -4.29 -6.93
N LEU A 45 2.83 -4.69 -5.97
CA LEU A 45 3.01 -4.28 -4.56
C LEU A 45 4.36 -4.74 -3.99
N LEU A 46 4.75 -6.00 -4.22
CA LEU A 46 6.05 -6.53 -3.80
C LEU A 46 7.22 -5.85 -4.51
N THR A 47 7.06 -5.57 -5.81
CA THR A 47 8.08 -4.88 -6.59
C THR A 47 8.34 -3.48 -6.04
N PHE A 48 7.29 -2.69 -5.79
CA PHE A 48 7.44 -1.37 -5.20
C PHE A 48 7.92 -1.41 -3.75
N TYR A 49 7.49 -2.39 -2.96
CA TYR A 49 7.99 -2.60 -1.60
C TYR A 49 9.52 -2.73 -1.57
N TYR A 50 10.10 -3.51 -2.49
CA TYR A 50 11.56 -3.64 -2.61
C TYR A 50 12.24 -2.30 -2.92
N PHE A 51 11.74 -1.55 -3.90
CA PHE A 51 12.35 -0.27 -4.27
C PHE A 51 12.18 0.84 -3.21
N ILE A 52 11.06 0.84 -2.50
CA ILE A 52 10.81 1.76 -1.38
C ILE A 52 11.77 1.46 -0.24
N ASN A 53 12.08 0.20 0.02
CA ASN A 53 13.10 -0.16 1.02
C ASN A 53 14.51 0.31 0.67
N GLN A 54 14.79 0.54 -0.62
CA GLN A 54 16.04 1.14 -1.08
C GLN A 54 16.01 2.68 -1.07
N LEU A 55 14.95 3.31 -0.56
CA LEU A 55 14.77 4.77 -0.50
C LEU A 55 14.88 5.47 -1.87
N VAL A 56 14.54 4.77 -2.96
CA VAL A 56 14.61 5.34 -4.32
C VAL A 56 13.45 6.32 -4.52
N VAL A 57 13.74 7.62 -4.49
CA VAL A 57 12.74 8.71 -4.52
C VAL A 57 11.73 8.58 -5.68
N ARG A 58 12.18 8.21 -6.89
CA ARG A 58 11.30 8.03 -8.05
C ARG A 58 10.26 6.93 -7.82
N SER A 59 10.61 5.88 -7.09
CA SER A 59 9.73 4.74 -6.82
C SER A 59 8.56 5.11 -5.90
N TYR A 60 8.73 6.08 -4.99
CA TYR A 60 7.63 6.60 -4.17
C TYR A 60 6.57 7.28 -5.04
N GLN A 61 6.97 8.10 -6.01
CA GLN A 61 6.03 8.79 -6.91
C GLN A 61 5.26 7.81 -7.79
N TRP A 62 5.96 6.84 -8.40
CA TRP A 62 5.33 5.78 -9.19
C TRP A 62 4.41 4.90 -8.35
N PHE A 63 4.79 4.60 -7.11
CA PHE A 63 3.95 3.83 -6.21
C PHE A 63 2.68 4.59 -5.80
N CYS A 64 2.76 5.91 -5.57
CA CYS A 64 1.58 6.74 -5.34
C CYS A 64 0.59 6.65 -6.51
N PHE A 65 1.08 6.69 -7.76
CA PHE A 65 0.23 6.52 -8.94
C PHE A 65 -0.44 5.14 -8.95
N PHE A 66 0.32 4.08 -8.67
CA PHE A 66 -0.22 2.72 -8.56
C PHE A 66 -1.29 2.61 -7.45
N LEU A 67 -1.06 3.20 -6.28
CA LEU A 67 -2.03 3.23 -5.19
C LEU A 67 -3.32 3.97 -5.54
N ILE A 68 -3.27 5.00 -6.39
CA ILE A 68 -4.48 5.69 -6.87
C ILE A 68 -5.33 4.76 -7.74
N ILE A 69 -4.71 4.02 -8.67
CA ILE A 69 -5.42 3.02 -9.48
C ILE A 69 -6.06 1.98 -8.56
N TYR A 70 -5.32 1.52 -7.56
CA TYR A 70 -5.80 0.54 -6.61
C TYR A 70 -6.95 1.06 -5.75
N PHE A 71 -6.86 2.31 -5.29
CA PHE A 71 -7.93 3.02 -4.59
C PHE A 71 -9.20 3.10 -5.45
N LEU A 72 -9.07 3.39 -6.75
CA LEU A 72 -10.20 3.44 -7.68
C LEU A 72 -10.93 2.09 -7.77
N PHE A 73 -10.22 0.98 -7.92
CA PHE A 73 -10.86 -0.34 -7.95
C PHE A 73 -11.51 -0.70 -6.62
N SER A 74 -10.88 -0.33 -5.50
CA SER A 74 -11.46 -0.59 -4.19
C SER A 74 -12.70 0.27 -3.91
N SER A 75 -12.69 1.54 -4.33
CA SER A 75 -13.85 2.44 -4.19
C SER A 75 -15.04 1.99 -5.01
N LEU A 76 -14.81 1.47 -6.23
CA LEU A 76 -15.87 0.86 -7.04
C LEU A 76 -16.53 -0.33 -6.33
N ARG A 77 -15.77 -1.16 -5.60
CA ARG A 77 -16.35 -2.26 -4.82
C ARG A 77 -17.14 -1.77 -3.61
N VAL A 78 -16.58 -0.83 -2.84
CA VAL A 78 -17.24 -0.31 -1.62
C VAL A 78 -18.53 0.45 -1.93
N PHE A 79 -18.52 1.32 -2.94
CA PHE A 79 -19.63 2.22 -3.25
C PHE A 79 -20.51 1.74 -4.40
N GLY A 80 -19.98 0.92 -5.31
CA GLY A 80 -20.70 0.45 -6.51
C GLY A 80 -21.28 -0.95 -6.40
N THR A 81 -20.96 -1.73 -5.35
CA THR A 81 -21.48 -3.09 -5.14
C THR A 81 -21.94 -3.29 -3.69
N ASN A 82 -22.33 -4.52 -3.32
CA ASN A 82 -22.63 -4.85 -1.93
C ASN A 82 -21.40 -4.64 -1.06
N SER A 83 -21.39 -3.51 -0.35
CA SER A 83 -20.31 -3.06 0.50
C SER A 83 -20.04 -4.08 1.60
N TYR A 84 -18.78 -4.50 1.71
CA TYR A 84 -18.33 -5.39 2.77
C TYR A 84 -17.27 -4.69 3.62
N TRP A 85 -17.23 -5.01 4.90
CA TRP A 85 -16.38 -4.31 5.86
C TRP A 85 -14.89 -4.43 5.53
N LEU A 86 -14.44 -5.53 4.92
CA LEU A 86 -13.05 -5.67 4.44
C LEU A 86 -12.73 -4.69 3.32
N ASP A 87 -13.68 -4.39 2.43
CA ASP A 87 -13.45 -3.46 1.32
C ASP A 87 -13.29 -2.02 1.86
N ILE A 88 -14.03 -1.65 2.90
CA ILE A 88 -13.87 -0.37 3.62
C ILE A 88 -12.50 -0.30 4.29
N LEU A 89 -12.10 -1.37 4.98
CA LEU A 89 -10.81 -1.47 5.64
C LEU A 89 -9.67 -1.40 4.61
N GLU A 90 -9.82 -2.04 3.46
CA GLU A 90 -8.88 -1.97 2.33
C GLU A 90 -8.71 -0.51 1.86
N ILE A 91 -9.79 0.22 1.63
CA ILE A 91 -9.73 1.64 1.25
C ILE A 91 -8.99 2.48 2.29
N VAL A 92 -9.34 2.34 3.58
CA VAL A 92 -8.70 3.11 4.66
C VAL A 92 -7.20 2.83 4.73
N CYS A 93 -6.82 1.56 4.55
CA CYS A 93 -5.42 1.14 4.53
C CYS A 93 -4.67 1.72 3.33
N ILE A 94 -5.24 1.66 2.13
CA ILE A 94 -4.68 2.25 0.90
C ILE A 94 -4.50 3.76 1.07
N SER A 95 -5.53 4.47 1.57
CA SER A 95 -5.46 5.92 1.77
C SER A 95 -4.38 6.31 2.77
N SER A 96 -4.26 5.56 3.88
CA SER A 96 -3.23 5.80 4.89
C SER A 96 -1.82 5.53 4.35
N LEU A 97 -1.64 4.42 3.61
CA LEU A 97 -0.38 4.10 2.94
C LEU A 97 -0.02 5.15 1.89
N PHE A 98 -0.99 5.62 1.10
CA PHE A 98 -0.78 6.66 0.10
C PHE A 98 -0.23 7.95 0.72
N ILE A 99 -0.86 8.43 1.81
CA ILE A 99 -0.40 9.63 2.52
C ILE A 99 1.03 9.42 3.06
N HIS A 100 1.29 8.26 3.68
CA HIS A 100 2.61 7.91 4.22
C HIS A 100 3.73 7.88 3.15
N ILE A 101 3.44 7.29 1.99
CA ILE A 101 4.40 7.23 0.86
C ILE A 101 4.56 8.60 0.19
N MET A 102 3.49 9.39 0.09
CA MET A 102 3.55 10.75 -0.48
C MET A 102 4.54 11.64 0.28
N TYR A 103 4.64 11.50 1.60
CA TYR A 103 5.63 12.21 2.42
C TYR A 103 7.04 11.59 2.37
N GLY A 104 7.21 10.39 1.79
CA GLY A 104 8.48 9.68 1.71
C GLY A 104 9.63 10.49 1.11
N PRO A 105 9.49 11.11 -0.08
CA PRO A 105 10.54 11.95 -0.66
C PRO A 105 10.99 13.11 0.23
N ARG A 106 10.05 13.73 0.96
CA ARG A 106 10.34 14.82 1.90
C ARG A 106 11.04 14.29 3.14
N ALA A 107 10.61 13.14 3.66
CA ALA A 107 11.28 12.46 4.76
C ALA A 107 12.75 12.17 4.38
N ILE A 108 12.98 11.52 3.22
CA ILE A 108 14.33 11.20 2.72
C ILE A 108 15.20 12.46 2.54
N LYS A 109 14.64 13.53 1.95
CA LYS A 109 15.40 14.78 1.74
C LYS A 109 15.77 15.46 3.05
N ASN A 110 14.90 15.45 4.05
CA ASN A 110 15.21 15.99 5.38
C ASN A 110 16.18 15.07 6.16
N MET A 111 16.40 13.84 5.66
CA MET A 111 17.27 12.80 6.21
C MET A 111 18.64 12.71 5.50
N ASN A 112 18.92 13.54 4.51
CA ASN A 112 20.24 13.74 3.87
C ASN A 112 20.75 15.15 4.14
#